data_AF-A0A838IW00-F1
#
_entry.id   AF-A0A838IW00-F1
#
_cell.length_a   1.000
_cell.length_b   1.000
_cell.length_c   1.000
_cell.angle_alpha   90.00
_cell.angle_beta   90.00
_cell.angle_gamma   90.00
#
_symmetry.space_group_name_H-M   'P 1'
#
loop_
_entity.id
_entity.type
_entity.pdbx_description
1 polymer ?
#
loop_
_entity_poly.entity_id
_entity_poly.type
_entity_poly.pdbx_seq_one_letter_code
_entity_poly.pdbx_strand_id
1 'polypeptide(L)'
;MAHTDSTHPGAGRPAPDSELIDVERLRGQYASVVPDASERGQRVAFGTSGHRGTAGDGSFNDAHVAAISQAVAEHRLEHGVTGPLVLGADTHALSLPAFHTALEVFAANGVRLVIADDLGPVSTPIVSHTILAHNGGRAGVTAGRPPVEGWADGVVITPSHNPPKDGGFKYNPRHGGPADTDATRAIEARANDLLASGGRGIRRISYERALAAADTERRDLHGPYARDLGSVLDLDAVRAAGV
;
A
#
# COMPACT_ATOMS: atom_id res chain seq x y z
N MET A 1 23.84 -36.05 -15.43
CA MET A 1 23.81 -34.71 -14.81
C MET A 1 22.87 -34.81 -13.62
N ALA A 2 23.40 -34.73 -12.40
CA ALA A 2 22.61 -34.87 -11.19
C ALA A 2 21.76 -33.60 -10.99
N HIS A 3 20.44 -33.78 -10.87
CA HIS A 3 19.56 -32.74 -10.34
C HIS A 3 19.97 -32.48 -8.89
N THR A 4 20.66 -31.37 -8.64
CA THR A 4 20.79 -30.85 -7.28
C THR A 4 19.43 -30.32 -6.86
N ASP A 5 18.77 -31.08 -6.00
CA ASP A 5 17.57 -30.64 -5.28
C ASP A 5 17.94 -29.38 -4.48
N SER A 6 17.56 -28.19 -4.99
CA SER A 6 18.04 -26.90 -4.49
C SER A 6 17.24 -26.38 -3.29
N THR A 7 16.61 -27.28 -2.55
CA THR A 7 15.79 -26.92 -1.39
C THR A 7 16.68 -26.69 -0.18
N HIS A 8 16.51 -25.54 0.48
CA HIS A 8 17.21 -25.22 1.73
C HIS A 8 17.01 -26.35 2.76
N PRO A 9 18.02 -26.75 3.55
CA PRO A 9 17.88 -27.82 4.55
C PRO A 9 16.77 -27.59 5.59
N GLY A 10 16.38 -26.34 5.82
CA GLY A 10 15.27 -25.94 6.68
C GLY A 10 13.89 -25.86 6.01
N ALA A 11 13.76 -26.17 4.72
CA ALA A 11 12.49 -26.08 4.01
C ALA A 11 11.39 -26.93 4.68
N GLY A 12 10.23 -26.33 4.93
CA GLY A 12 9.09 -26.98 5.59
C GLY A 12 9.26 -27.17 7.11
N ARG A 13 10.32 -26.66 7.73
CA ARG A 13 10.55 -26.71 9.17
C ARG A 13 10.23 -25.35 9.82
N PRO A 14 9.88 -25.33 11.12
CA PRO A 14 9.78 -24.08 11.87
C PRO A 14 11.09 -23.28 11.78
N ALA A 15 10.98 -21.97 11.65
CA ALA A 15 12.15 -21.08 11.61
C ALA A 15 12.88 -21.11 12.96
N PRO A 16 14.22 -21.26 12.98
CA PRO A 16 14.99 -21.13 14.21
C PRO A 16 15.07 -19.65 14.63
N ASP A 17 15.24 -19.39 15.93
CA ASP A 17 15.33 -18.02 16.48
C ASP A 17 16.41 -17.16 15.80
N SER A 18 17.49 -17.78 15.31
CA SER A 18 18.58 -17.09 14.60
C SER A 18 18.18 -16.51 13.24
N GLU A 19 17.06 -16.94 12.67
CA GLU A 19 16.51 -16.42 11.40
C GLU A 19 15.45 -15.34 11.62
N LEU A 20 15.05 -15.08 12.87
CA LEU A 20 14.06 -14.06 13.19
C LEU A 20 14.68 -12.66 13.15
N ILE A 21 13.89 -11.69 12.70
CA ILE A 21 14.30 -10.28 12.66
C ILE A 21 14.12 -9.62 14.03
N ASP A 22 14.92 -8.60 14.30
CA ASP A 22 14.65 -7.64 15.38
C ASP A 22 13.69 -6.56 14.86
N VAL A 23 12.41 -6.69 15.23
CA VAL A 23 11.32 -5.82 14.76
C VAL A 23 11.52 -4.37 15.20
N GLU A 24 11.96 -4.14 16.44
CA GLU A 24 12.14 -2.80 16.98
C GLU A 24 13.34 -2.11 16.33
N ARG A 25 14.44 -2.84 16.13
CA ARG A 25 15.58 -2.34 15.36
C ARG A 25 15.18 -1.96 13.93
N LEU A 26 14.40 -2.82 13.26
CA LEU A 26 13.98 -2.58 11.89
C LEU A 26 13.08 -1.32 11.78
N ARG A 27 12.15 -1.14 12.72
CA ARG A 27 11.32 0.07 12.82
C ARG A 27 12.14 1.32 13.16
N GLY A 28 13.14 1.20 14.02
CA GLY A 28 14.09 2.27 14.29
C GLY A 28 14.88 2.67 13.04
N GLN A 29 15.29 1.70 12.22
CA GLN A 29 15.96 1.95 10.93
C GLN A 29 15.04 2.65 9.95
N TYR A 30 13.74 2.29 9.90
CA TYR A 30 12.77 2.94 9.01
C TYR A 30 12.71 4.46 9.23
N ALA A 31 12.75 4.89 10.49
CA ALA A 31 12.67 6.30 10.86
C ALA A 31 14.02 7.04 10.74
N SER A 32 15.15 6.37 11.02
CA SER A 32 16.45 7.03 11.18
C SER A 32 17.38 6.94 9.97
N VAL A 33 17.25 5.90 9.13
CA VAL A 33 18.07 5.76 7.92
C VAL A 33 17.50 6.66 6.83
N VAL A 34 18.35 7.57 6.34
CA VAL A 34 18.04 8.46 5.23
C VAL A 34 18.63 7.87 3.96
N PRO A 35 17.83 7.59 2.92
CA PRO A 35 18.33 7.08 1.66
C PRO A 35 19.20 8.10 0.92
N ASP A 36 20.25 7.61 0.27
CA ASP A 36 21.07 8.35 -0.66
C ASP A 36 20.50 8.23 -2.09
N ALA A 37 19.88 9.31 -2.57
CA ALA A 37 19.30 9.34 -3.91
C ALA A 37 20.33 9.15 -5.04
N SER A 38 21.63 9.34 -4.77
CA SER A 38 22.69 9.05 -5.75
C SER A 38 22.89 7.54 -5.94
N GLU A 39 22.65 6.74 -4.90
CA GLU A 39 22.80 5.29 -4.89
C GLU A 39 21.58 4.58 -5.48
N ARG A 40 21.79 3.82 -6.57
CA ARG A 40 20.68 3.18 -7.30
C ARG A 40 19.83 2.25 -6.44
N GLY A 41 20.46 1.53 -5.50
CA GLY A 41 19.76 0.59 -4.60
C GLY A 41 18.87 1.25 -3.56
N GLN A 42 19.01 2.56 -3.34
CA GLN A 42 18.26 3.35 -2.35
C GLN A 42 17.29 4.33 -3.02
N ARG A 43 17.07 4.18 -4.33
CA ARG A 43 16.06 4.94 -5.07
C ARG A 43 14.70 4.25 -4.98
N VAL A 44 13.64 5.02 -5.22
CA VAL A 44 12.33 4.44 -5.45
C VAL A 44 12.37 3.68 -6.78
N ALA A 45 12.05 2.39 -6.70
CA ALA A 45 11.72 1.53 -7.83
C ALA A 45 10.23 1.15 -7.70
N PHE A 46 9.36 1.83 -8.44
CA PHE A 46 7.91 1.72 -8.34
C PHE A 46 7.36 1.04 -9.60
N GLY A 47 7.30 -0.30 -9.56
CA GLY A 47 6.75 -1.10 -10.66
C GLY A 47 5.25 -1.36 -10.51
N THR A 48 4.71 -2.29 -11.30
CA THR A 48 3.31 -2.75 -11.20
C THR A 48 2.97 -3.38 -9.84
N SER A 49 3.99 -3.89 -9.15
CA SER A 49 3.91 -4.39 -7.77
C SER A 49 4.27 -3.34 -6.73
N GLY A 50 4.31 -2.06 -7.12
CA GLY A 50 4.73 -0.94 -6.30
C GLY A 50 6.23 -0.92 -6.02
N HIS A 51 6.60 -0.27 -4.92
CA HIS A 51 7.96 -0.23 -4.39
C HIS A 51 8.11 -1.18 -3.21
N ARG A 52 9.25 -1.87 -3.14
CA ARG A 52 9.63 -2.78 -2.05
C ARG A 52 11.08 -2.59 -1.70
N GLY A 53 11.41 -2.85 -0.44
CA GLY A 53 12.77 -2.78 0.08
C GLY A 53 12.79 -3.09 1.57
N THR A 54 13.92 -2.86 2.21
CA THR A 54 14.09 -3.00 3.66
C THR A 54 14.68 -1.71 4.23
N ALA A 55 14.34 -1.41 5.48
CA ALA A 55 14.83 -0.19 6.10
C ALA A 55 16.35 -0.21 6.37
N GLY A 56 16.91 -1.40 6.60
CA GLY A 56 18.30 -1.58 7.01
C GLY A 56 19.34 -1.27 5.94
N ASP A 57 18.99 -1.39 4.65
CA ASP A 57 19.88 -1.07 3.52
C ASP A 57 19.51 0.28 2.85
N GLY A 58 18.56 1.01 3.43
CA GLY A 58 18.11 2.29 2.90
C GLY A 58 17.21 2.17 1.67
N SER A 59 16.52 1.05 1.45
CA SER A 59 15.61 0.85 0.30
C SER A 59 14.12 0.90 0.65
N PHE A 60 13.75 1.05 1.93
CA PHE A 60 12.36 1.29 2.36
C PHE A 60 12.31 1.99 3.73
N ASN A 61 12.11 3.30 3.73
CA ASN A 61 12.24 4.18 4.90
C ASN A 61 11.17 5.28 4.85
N ASP A 62 11.04 6.06 5.91
CA ASP A 62 10.08 7.17 6.00
C ASP A 62 10.15 8.10 4.77
N ALA A 63 11.36 8.45 4.34
CA ALA A 63 11.58 9.31 3.18
C ALA A 63 10.98 8.72 1.89
N HIS A 64 11.10 7.41 1.66
CA HIS A 64 10.53 6.75 0.48
C HIS A 64 9.00 6.81 0.51
N VAL A 65 8.40 6.44 1.64
CA VAL A 65 6.95 6.39 1.79
C VAL A 65 6.36 7.79 1.68
N ALA A 66 7.00 8.79 2.27
CA ALA A 66 6.58 10.18 2.18
C ALA A 66 6.64 10.71 0.73
N ALA A 67 7.74 10.44 0.03
CA ALA A 67 7.92 10.86 -1.37
C ALA A 67 6.92 10.17 -2.31
N ILE A 68 6.71 8.86 -2.15
CA ILE A 68 5.72 8.10 -2.93
C ILE A 68 4.30 8.61 -2.64
N SER A 69 3.95 8.83 -1.37
CA SER A 69 2.60 9.32 -1.00
C SER A 69 2.32 10.70 -1.58
N GLN A 70 3.32 11.59 -1.57
CA GLN A 70 3.22 12.92 -2.19
C GLN A 70 3.05 12.79 -3.71
N ALA A 71 3.85 11.95 -4.36
CA ALA A 71 3.74 11.69 -5.80
C ALA A 71 2.38 11.09 -6.18
N VAL A 72 1.83 10.16 -5.39
CA VAL A 72 0.48 9.63 -5.60
C VAL A 72 -0.57 10.72 -5.42
N ALA A 73 -0.48 11.55 -4.38
CA ALA A 73 -1.44 12.64 -4.17
C ALA A 73 -1.47 13.63 -5.34
N GLU A 74 -0.31 14.00 -5.87
CA GLU A 74 -0.16 14.86 -7.05
C GLU A 74 -0.70 14.18 -8.32
N HIS A 75 -0.30 12.92 -8.56
CA HIS A 75 -0.76 12.15 -9.72
C HIS A 75 -2.29 12.03 -9.76
N ARG A 76 -2.93 11.76 -8.63
CA ARG A 76 -4.40 11.68 -8.52
C ARG A 76 -5.06 13.00 -8.92
N LEU A 77 -4.54 14.12 -8.42
CA LEU A 77 -5.07 15.44 -8.70
C LEU A 77 -4.93 15.81 -10.18
N GLU A 78 -3.77 15.53 -10.79
CA GLU A 78 -3.52 15.74 -12.21
C GLU A 78 -4.48 14.95 -13.12
N HIS A 79 -4.93 13.78 -12.65
CA HIS A 79 -5.86 12.91 -13.38
C HIS A 79 -7.33 13.12 -12.98
N GLY A 80 -7.63 14.15 -12.15
CA GLY A 80 -8.98 14.49 -11.73
C GLY A 80 -9.63 13.50 -10.77
N VAL A 81 -8.84 12.66 -10.09
CA VAL A 81 -9.34 11.71 -9.08
C VAL A 81 -9.48 12.42 -7.74
N THR A 82 -10.70 12.84 -7.44
CA THR A 82 -11.04 13.64 -6.24
C THR A 82 -11.86 12.87 -5.20
N GLY A 83 -12.19 11.60 -5.47
CA GLY A 83 -12.85 10.71 -4.52
C GLY A 83 -11.93 10.24 -3.38
N PRO A 84 -12.44 9.36 -2.51
CA PRO A 84 -11.67 8.86 -1.38
C PRO A 84 -10.55 7.91 -1.83
N LEU A 85 -9.43 7.97 -1.13
CA LEU A 85 -8.34 7.00 -1.21
C LEU A 85 -8.52 5.98 -0.08
N VAL A 86 -8.72 4.72 -0.43
CA VAL A 86 -8.75 3.60 0.52
C VAL A 86 -7.31 3.23 0.88
N LEU A 87 -6.92 3.40 2.14
CA LEU A 87 -5.57 3.11 2.62
C LEU A 87 -5.59 1.86 3.50
N GLY A 88 -4.90 0.82 3.05
CA GLY A 88 -4.77 -0.45 3.78
C GLY A 88 -3.31 -0.87 3.97
N ALA A 89 -3.06 -1.66 5.02
CA ALA A 89 -1.73 -2.18 5.34
C ALA A 89 -1.81 -3.65 5.77
N ASP A 90 -0.77 -4.42 5.48
CA ASP A 90 -0.62 -5.79 5.98
C ASP A 90 0.09 -5.84 7.34
N THR A 91 0.49 -7.04 7.75
CA THR A 91 1.11 -7.33 9.07
C THR A 91 2.63 -7.25 9.09
N HIS A 92 3.31 -6.80 8.02
CA HIS A 92 4.78 -6.66 8.06
C HIS A 92 5.21 -5.61 9.07
N ALA A 93 6.40 -5.79 9.65
CA ALA A 93 6.95 -4.90 10.67
C ALA A 93 7.01 -3.43 10.22
N LEU A 94 7.30 -3.22 8.93
CA LEU A 94 7.42 -1.92 8.27
C LEU A 94 6.09 -1.34 7.77
N SER A 95 5.00 -2.12 7.76
CA SER A 95 3.72 -1.67 7.21
C SER A 95 3.00 -0.66 8.10
N LEU A 96 3.04 -0.83 9.43
CA LEU A 96 2.45 0.13 10.36
C LEU A 96 3.13 1.52 10.31
N PRO A 97 4.47 1.66 10.43
CA PRO A 97 5.08 2.97 10.33
C PRO A 97 4.89 3.60 8.93
N ALA A 98 4.92 2.79 7.85
CA ALA A 98 4.58 3.27 6.51
C ALA A 98 3.13 3.76 6.39
N PHE A 99 2.18 3.10 7.04
CA PHE A 99 0.78 3.54 7.09
C PHE A 99 0.65 4.91 7.74
N HIS A 100 1.35 5.14 8.87
CA HIS A 100 1.37 6.46 9.51
C HIS A 100 1.91 7.54 8.56
N THR A 101 3.09 7.31 7.96
CA THR A 101 3.71 8.27 7.04
C THR A 101 2.81 8.57 5.84
N ALA A 102 2.16 7.54 5.26
CA ALA A 102 1.24 7.72 4.15
C ALA A 102 0.01 8.56 4.56
N LEU A 103 -0.60 8.24 5.71
CA LEU A 103 -1.76 8.96 6.23
C LEU A 103 -1.45 10.44 6.45
N GLU A 104 -0.30 10.74 7.07
CA GLU A 104 0.18 12.10 7.33
C GLU A 104 0.34 12.93 6.06
N VAL A 105 0.91 12.34 5.01
CA VAL A 105 1.11 13.02 3.73
C VAL A 105 -0.21 13.18 2.98
N PHE A 106 -1.02 12.13 2.86
CA PHE A 106 -2.30 12.22 2.15
C PHE A 106 -3.25 13.23 2.81
N ALA A 107 -3.37 13.22 4.13
CA ALA A 107 -4.21 14.18 4.84
C ALA A 107 -3.68 15.62 4.70
N ALA A 108 -2.36 15.83 4.73
CA ALA A 108 -1.76 17.14 4.47
C ALA A 108 -1.99 17.63 3.03
N ASN A 109 -2.23 16.72 2.10
CA ASN A 109 -2.57 17.03 0.71
C ASN A 109 -4.08 17.26 0.50
N GLY A 110 -4.92 17.13 1.54
CA GLY A 110 -6.38 17.27 1.44
C GLY A 110 -7.04 16.09 0.73
N VAL A 111 -6.39 14.93 0.71
CA VAL A 111 -6.97 13.70 0.15
C VAL A 111 -8.02 13.18 1.14
N ARG A 112 -9.24 12.93 0.64
CA ARG A 112 -10.25 12.19 1.39
C ARG A 112 -9.77 10.76 1.59
N LEU A 113 -9.72 10.28 2.82
CA LEU A 113 -9.16 9.00 3.20
C LEU A 113 -10.24 8.09 3.78
N VAL A 114 -10.19 6.82 3.42
CA VAL A 114 -11.00 5.76 4.03
C VAL A 114 -10.03 4.71 4.59
N ILE A 115 -10.11 4.47 5.89
CA ILE A 115 -9.27 3.50 6.62
C ILE A 115 -10.15 2.57 7.47
N ALA A 116 -9.59 1.43 7.87
CA ALA A 116 -10.27 0.52 8.79
C ALA A 116 -10.56 1.22 10.12
N ASP A 117 -11.76 1.02 10.65
CA ASP A 117 -12.22 1.63 11.90
C ASP A 117 -11.43 1.15 13.14
N ASP A 118 -11.01 -0.11 13.13
CA ASP A 118 -10.16 -0.73 14.13
C ASP A 118 -8.66 -0.46 13.94
N LEU A 119 -8.26 0.23 12.85
CA LEU A 119 -6.86 0.42 12.43
C LEU A 119 -6.09 -0.90 12.24
N GLY A 120 -6.82 -2.00 12.03
CA GLY A 120 -6.28 -3.32 11.83
C GLY A 120 -5.78 -3.57 10.41
N PRO A 121 -5.18 -4.75 10.16
CA PRO A 121 -4.71 -5.13 8.83
C PRO A 121 -5.84 -5.21 7.80
N VAL A 122 -5.57 -4.70 6.61
CA VAL A 122 -6.50 -4.71 5.46
C VAL A 122 -5.82 -5.39 4.29
N SER A 123 -6.42 -6.49 3.82
CA SER A 123 -5.86 -7.25 2.71
C SER A 123 -6.05 -6.53 1.37
N THR A 124 -5.14 -6.77 0.42
CA THR A 124 -5.23 -6.26 -0.96
C THR A 124 -6.63 -6.41 -1.60
N PRO A 125 -7.32 -7.58 -1.53
CA PRO A 125 -8.64 -7.73 -2.13
C PRO A 125 -9.72 -6.91 -1.41
N ILE A 126 -9.61 -6.63 -0.10
CA ILE A 126 -10.55 -5.74 0.60
C ILE A 126 -10.43 -4.31 0.07
N VAL A 127 -9.20 -3.81 -0.13
CA VAL A 127 -8.98 -2.49 -0.75
C VAL A 127 -9.56 -2.44 -2.16
N SER A 128 -9.28 -3.46 -2.98
CA SER A 128 -9.81 -3.58 -4.34
C SER A 128 -11.34 -3.61 -4.37
N HIS A 129 -11.96 -4.41 -3.51
CA HIS A 129 -13.41 -4.52 -3.36
C HIS A 129 -14.02 -3.19 -2.92
N THR A 130 -13.43 -2.50 -1.95
CA THR A 130 -13.91 -1.20 -1.47
C THR A 130 -13.91 -0.15 -2.58
N ILE A 131 -12.83 -0.09 -3.37
CA ILE A 131 -12.74 0.80 -4.55
C ILE A 131 -13.85 0.47 -5.56
N LEU A 132 -14.00 -0.80 -5.91
CA LEU A 132 -14.99 -1.23 -6.88
C LEU A 132 -16.42 -0.98 -6.39
N ALA A 133 -16.72 -1.27 -5.13
CA ALA A 133 -18.03 -1.05 -4.53
C ALA A 133 -18.39 0.45 -4.54
N HIS A 134 -17.45 1.33 -4.21
CA HIS A 134 -17.63 2.79 -4.28
C HIS A 134 -17.86 3.26 -5.72
N ASN A 135 -17.13 2.71 -6.68
CA ASN A 135 -17.19 3.13 -8.09
C ASN A 135 -18.33 2.48 -8.89
N GLY A 136 -19.28 1.78 -8.26
CA GLY A 136 -20.42 1.15 -8.94
C GLY A 136 -20.08 -0.18 -9.65
N GLY A 137 -19.09 -0.91 -9.15
CA GLY A 137 -18.64 -2.21 -9.63
C GLY A 137 -17.93 -2.14 -11.00
N ARG A 138 -17.83 -3.29 -11.68
CA ARG A 138 -17.23 -3.36 -13.04
C ARG A 138 -17.99 -2.52 -14.05
N ALA A 139 -19.30 -2.38 -13.89
CA ALA A 139 -20.16 -1.61 -14.79
C ALA A 139 -19.87 -0.10 -14.72
N GLY A 140 -19.56 0.44 -13.54
CA GLY A 140 -19.16 1.85 -13.40
C GLY A 140 -17.81 2.18 -14.04
N VAL A 141 -16.89 1.20 -14.13
CA VAL A 141 -15.57 1.34 -14.77
C VAL A 141 -15.64 1.22 -16.30
N THR A 142 -16.58 0.42 -16.84
CA THR A 142 -16.69 0.12 -18.28
C THR A 142 -17.78 0.90 -19.01
N ALA A 143 -18.76 1.48 -18.32
CA ALA A 143 -19.71 2.40 -18.91
C ALA A 143 -18.98 3.71 -19.27
N GLY A 144 -19.04 4.14 -20.53
CA GLY A 144 -18.24 5.24 -21.08
C GLY A 144 -18.13 6.47 -20.16
N ARG A 145 -16.90 7.03 -20.10
CA ARG A 145 -16.37 8.12 -19.24
C ARG A 145 -17.45 8.93 -18.48
N PRO A 146 -17.95 8.46 -17.32
CA PRO A 146 -18.63 9.34 -16.37
C PRO A 146 -17.59 10.34 -15.83
N PRO A 147 -18.04 11.42 -15.15
CA PRO A 147 -17.11 12.32 -14.46
C PRO A 147 -16.22 11.51 -13.52
N VAL A 148 -14.90 11.65 -13.67
CA VAL A 148 -13.89 11.01 -12.78
C VAL A 148 -13.95 11.60 -11.37
N GLU A 149 -14.64 12.73 -11.23
CA GLU A 149 -14.88 13.41 -9.97
C GLU A 149 -15.61 12.49 -8.99
N GLY A 150 -15.06 12.34 -7.79
CA GLY A 150 -15.63 11.50 -6.73
C GLY A 150 -15.33 10.00 -6.81
N TRP A 151 -14.60 9.53 -7.83
CA TRP A 151 -14.17 8.13 -7.92
C TRP A 151 -13.10 7.79 -6.89
N ALA A 152 -13.23 6.63 -6.27
CA ALA A 152 -12.27 6.10 -5.32
C ALA A 152 -11.09 5.42 -6.00
N ASP A 153 -9.97 5.40 -5.30
CA ASP A 153 -8.75 4.64 -5.58
C ASP A 153 -8.14 4.16 -4.26
N GLY A 154 -6.94 3.60 -4.27
CA GLY A 154 -6.36 3.14 -3.01
C GLY A 154 -4.87 2.84 -3.03
N VAL A 155 -4.34 2.70 -1.82
CA VAL A 155 -2.96 2.31 -1.55
C VAL A 155 -2.97 1.08 -0.66
N VAL A 156 -2.10 0.13 -0.99
CA VAL A 156 -1.88 -1.07 -0.18
C VAL A 156 -0.42 -1.13 0.25
N ILE A 157 -0.19 -1.07 1.56
CA ILE A 157 1.13 -1.14 2.17
C ILE A 157 1.43 -2.61 2.49
N THR A 158 2.14 -3.26 1.58
CA THR A 158 2.47 -4.68 1.68
C THR A 158 3.57 -5.06 0.69
N PRO A 159 4.60 -5.80 1.12
CA PRO A 159 5.54 -6.45 0.22
C PRO A 159 5.06 -7.85 -0.21
N SER A 160 3.79 -8.22 0.03
CA SER A 160 3.20 -9.53 -0.25
C SER A 160 3.81 -10.66 0.60
N HIS A 161 4.50 -11.62 0.00
CA HIS A 161 5.09 -12.78 0.66
C HIS A 161 6.60 -12.64 0.87
N ASN A 162 7.13 -11.43 0.68
CA ASN A 162 8.54 -11.16 0.91
C ASN A 162 8.95 -11.47 2.36
N PRO A 163 10.26 -11.62 2.63
CA PRO A 163 10.74 -11.88 3.99
C PRO A 163 10.30 -10.82 5.01
N PRO A 164 10.21 -11.16 6.31
CA PRO A 164 9.68 -10.26 7.35
C PRO A 164 10.34 -8.88 7.46
N LYS A 165 11.60 -8.74 6.97
CA LYS A 165 12.37 -7.50 7.01
C LYS A 165 11.93 -6.47 5.94
N ASP A 166 11.15 -6.91 4.95
CA ASP A 166 10.79 -6.08 3.82
C ASP A 166 9.52 -5.27 4.12
N GLY A 167 9.42 -4.11 3.50
CA GLY A 167 8.23 -3.28 3.43
C GLY A 167 7.83 -3.08 1.97
N GLY A 168 6.59 -2.66 1.73
CA GLY A 168 6.12 -2.39 0.38
C GLY A 168 5.01 -1.37 0.33
N PHE A 169 4.89 -0.69 -0.81
CA PHE A 169 3.89 0.34 -1.07
C PHE A 169 3.37 0.18 -2.50
N LYS A 170 2.06 -0.01 -2.67
CA LYS A 170 1.39 -0.20 -3.97
C LYS A 170 0.26 0.80 -4.14
N TYR A 171 0.01 1.20 -5.39
CA TYR A 171 -1.11 2.05 -5.77
C TYR A 171 -2.08 1.26 -6.67
N ASN A 172 -3.36 1.33 -6.32
CA ASN A 172 -4.46 0.74 -7.07
C ASN A 172 -5.36 1.87 -7.59
N PRO A 173 -5.37 2.14 -8.91
CA PRO A 173 -6.24 3.14 -9.49
C PRO A 173 -7.71 2.74 -9.42
N ARG A 174 -8.58 3.59 -9.95
CA ARG A 174 -10.05 3.47 -9.96
C ARG A 174 -10.67 2.13 -10.36
N HIS A 175 -9.97 1.30 -11.12
CA HIS A 175 -10.45 -0.04 -11.50
C HIS A 175 -10.16 -1.09 -10.41
N GLY A 176 -9.61 -0.70 -9.26
CA GLY A 176 -9.34 -1.54 -8.09
C GLY A 176 -8.17 -2.51 -8.25
N GLY A 177 -7.56 -2.59 -9.43
CA GLY A 177 -6.41 -3.45 -9.71
C GLY A 177 -5.06 -2.72 -9.55
N PRO A 178 -3.93 -3.39 -9.82
CA PRO A 178 -2.62 -2.75 -9.79
C PRO A 178 -2.50 -1.66 -10.86
N ALA A 179 -1.80 -0.57 -10.53
CA ALA A 179 -1.49 0.48 -11.48
C ALA A 179 -0.72 -0.04 -12.72
N ASP A 180 -1.01 0.55 -13.87
CA ASP A 180 -0.29 0.29 -15.12
C ASP A 180 1.07 1.01 -15.15
N THR A 181 1.86 0.73 -16.19
CA THR A 181 3.21 1.27 -16.30
C THR A 181 3.27 2.78 -16.46
N ASP A 182 2.21 3.41 -16.98
CA ASP A 182 2.20 4.84 -17.22
C ASP A 182 2.04 5.58 -15.89
N ALA A 183 1.09 5.15 -15.06
CA ALA A 183 0.94 5.65 -13.70
C ALA A 183 2.19 5.35 -12.85
N THR A 184 2.70 4.11 -12.87
CA THR A 184 3.82 3.73 -12.00
C THR A 184 5.10 4.48 -12.35
N ARG A 185 5.39 4.71 -13.64
CA ARG A 185 6.56 5.50 -14.09
C ARG A 185 6.48 6.96 -13.67
N ALA A 186 5.29 7.58 -13.81
CA ALA A 186 5.09 8.97 -13.39
C ALA A 186 5.31 9.12 -11.88
N ILE A 187 4.75 8.21 -11.08
CA ILE A 187 4.91 8.18 -9.63
C ILE A 187 6.38 7.92 -9.25
N GLU A 188 7.05 6.95 -9.89
CA GLU A 188 8.47 6.65 -9.64
C GLU A 188 9.36 7.87 -9.87
N ALA A 189 9.22 8.51 -11.02
CA ALA A 189 10.02 9.67 -11.40
C ALA A 189 9.82 10.80 -10.37
N ARG A 190 8.56 11.11 -10.07
CA ARG A 190 8.23 12.19 -9.14
C ARG A 190 8.72 11.91 -7.71
N ALA A 191 8.59 10.67 -7.23
CA ALA A 191 9.07 10.29 -5.91
C ALA A 191 10.60 10.39 -5.81
N ASN A 192 11.33 10.01 -6.87
CA ASN A 192 12.79 10.15 -6.90
C ASN A 192 13.23 11.62 -6.95
N ASP A 193 12.51 12.50 -7.67
CA ASP A 193 12.79 13.95 -7.64
C ASP A 193 12.62 14.53 -6.24
N LEU A 194 11.54 14.12 -5.54
CA LEU A 194 11.28 14.51 -4.16
C LEU A 194 12.39 14.02 -3.23
N LEU A 195 12.83 12.77 -3.35
CA LEU A 195 13.97 12.24 -2.58
C LEU A 195 15.26 13.00 -2.85
N ALA A 196 15.62 13.22 -4.12
CA ALA A 196 16.83 13.94 -4.50
C ALA A 196 16.85 15.39 -4.01
N SER A 197 15.68 16.01 -3.84
CA SER A 197 15.53 17.36 -3.29
C SER A 197 15.58 17.43 -1.75
N GLY A 198 15.79 16.30 -1.07
CA GLY A 198 15.72 16.20 0.40
C GLY A 198 14.30 16.33 0.95
N GLY A 199 13.30 15.88 0.19
CA GLY A 199 11.88 15.95 0.57
C GLY A 199 11.22 17.32 0.38
N ARG A 200 11.87 18.26 -0.32
CA ARG A 200 11.30 19.58 -0.57
C ARG A 200 10.03 19.46 -1.43
N GLY A 201 8.92 19.95 -0.90
CA GLY A 201 7.61 19.88 -1.55
C GLY A 201 6.69 18.78 -1.00
N ILE A 202 7.19 17.90 -0.13
CA ILE A 202 6.34 16.97 0.61
C ILE A 202 5.54 17.75 1.66
N ARG A 203 4.22 17.68 1.57
CA ARG A 203 3.30 18.20 2.60
C ARG A 203 3.07 17.12 3.64
N ARG A 204 3.17 17.48 4.93
CA ARG A 204 2.97 16.54 6.05
C ARG A 204 2.36 17.25 7.24
N ILE A 205 1.45 16.56 7.94
CA ILE A 205 0.92 16.94 9.26
C ILE A 205 1.19 15.78 10.23
N SER A 206 1.02 15.98 11.54
CA SER A 206 1.21 14.87 12.50
C SER A 206 0.15 13.79 12.33
N TYR A 207 0.50 12.56 12.67
CA TYR A 207 -0.40 11.41 12.64
C TYR A 207 -1.72 11.67 13.37
N GLU A 208 -1.68 12.30 14.55
CA GLU A 208 -2.89 12.60 15.33
C GLU A 208 -3.81 13.57 14.60
N ARG A 209 -3.22 14.57 13.92
CA ARG A 209 -3.99 15.53 13.11
C ARG A 209 -4.54 14.87 11.85
N ALA A 210 -3.79 13.97 11.22
CA ALA A 210 -4.23 13.24 10.05
C ALA A 210 -5.38 12.29 10.38
N LEU A 211 -5.28 11.56 11.50
CA LEU A 211 -6.31 10.64 11.98
C LEU A 211 -7.59 11.37 12.41
N ALA A 212 -7.47 12.58 12.95
CA ALA A 212 -8.60 13.41 13.36
C ALA A 212 -9.13 14.36 12.26
N ALA A 213 -8.55 14.34 11.06
CA ALA A 213 -8.97 15.21 9.98
C ALA A 213 -10.42 14.89 9.56
N ALA A 214 -11.21 15.92 9.22
CA ALA A 214 -12.60 15.75 8.81
C ALA A 214 -12.74 14.90 7.53
N ASP A 215 -11.71 14.90 6.68
CA ASP A 215 -11.63 14.12 5.46
C ASP A 215 -11.05 12.71 5.66
N THR A 216 -10.77 12.30 6.91
CA THR A 216 -10.34 10.94 7.25
C THR A 216 -11.49 10.16 7.85
N GLU A 217 -12.07 9.25 7.06
CA GLU A 217 -13.16 8.38 7.48
C GLU A 217 -12.62 7.04 7.99
N ARG A 218 -13.09 6.64 9.17
CA ARG A 218 -12.90 5.31 9.74
C ARG A 218 -14.15 4.48 9.52
N ARG A 219 -14.01 3.32 8.88
CA ARG A 219 -15.15 2.49 8.44
C ARG A 219 -14.82 0.99 8.54
N ASP A 220 -15.85 0.18 8.80
CA ASP A 220 -15.78 -1.28 8.64
C ASP A 220 -15.53 -1.64 7.16
N LEU A 221 -14.31 -2.12 6.87
CA LEU A 221 -13.90 -2.58 5.55
C LEU A 221 -14.08 -4.09 5.35
N HIS A 222 -14.15 -4.86 6.44
CA HIS A 222 -14.13 -6.33 6.40
C HIS A 222 -15.54 -6.90 6.27
N GLY A 223 -16.52 -6.33 6.97
CA GLY A 223 -17.91 -6.77 6.95
C GLY A 223 -18.54 -6.74 5.57
N PRO A 224 -18.45 -5.64 4.79
CA PRO A 224 -18.94 -5.61 3.41
C PRO A 224 -18.30 -6.68 2.53
N TYR A 225 -16.97 -6.83 2.60
CA TYR A 225 -16.24 -7.84 1.84
C TYR A 225 -16.73 -9.26 2.16
N ALA A 226 -16.85 -9.60 3.45
CA ALA A 226 -17.30 -10.92 3.89
C ALA A 226 -18.74 -11.23 3.46
N ARG A 227 -19.65 -10.25 3.53
CA ARG A 227 -21.05 -10.40 3.08
C ARG A 227 -21.13 -10.65 1.57
N ASP A 228 -20.29 -9.98 0.79
CA ASP A 228 -20.32 -10.08 -0.66
C ASP A 228 -19.68 -11.38 -1.20
N LEU A 229 -18.98 -12.17 -0.37
CA LEU A 229 -18.40 -13.45 -0.80
C LEU A 229 -19.43 -14.40 -1.40
N GLY A 230 -20.66 -14.41 -0.89
CA GLY A 230 -21.76 -15.24 -1.42
C GLY A 230 -22.23 -14.84 -2.82
N SER A 231 -21.84 -13.65 -3.32
CA SER A 231 -22.14 -13.23 -4.70
C SER A 231 -21.12 -13.77 -5.72
N VAL A 232 -19.99 -14.30 -5.26
CA VAL A 232 -18.88 -14.80 -6.09
C VAL A 232 -18.60 -16.29 -5.85
N LEU A 233 -18.89 -16.79 -4.65
CA LEU A 233 -18.66 -18.17 -4.21
C LEU A 233 -19.99 -18.84 -3.83
N ASP A 234 -20.12 -20.13 -4.14
CA ASP A 234 -21.24 -20.96 -3.67
C ASP A 234 -20.97 -21.42 -2.22
N LEU A 235 -21.29 -20.54 -1.27
CA LEU A 235 -21.11 -20.81 0.15
C LEU A 235 -22.07 -21.88 0.68
N ASP A 236 -23.20 -22.12 0.00
CA ASP A 236 -24.13 -23.19 0.34
C ASP A 236 -23.55 -24.55 -0.01
N ALA A 237 -22.90 -24.69 -1.17
CA ALA A 237 -22.18 -25.90 -1.54
C ALA A 237 -21.01 -26.18 -0.58
N VAL A 238 -20.23 -25.17 -0.20
CA VAL A 238 -19.15 -25.31 0.80
C VAL A 238 -19.72 -25.81 2.13
N ARG A 239 -20.81 -25.20 2.62
CA ARG A 239 -21.47 -25.61 3.86
C ARG A 239 -22.03 -27.03 3.78
N ALA A 240 -22.63 -27.40 2.65
CA ALA A 240 -23.19 -28.74 2.44
C ALA A 240 -22.12 -29.83 2.37
N ALA A 241 -20.89 -29.49 1.95
CA ALA A 241 -19.76 -30.41 1.91
C ALA A 241 -19.20 -30.77 3.29
N GLY A 242 -19.45 -29.96 4.33
CA GLY A 242 -19.01 -30.23 5.71
C GLY A 242 -17.49 -30.19 5.92
N VAL A 243 -16.79 -29.40 5.10
CA VAL A 243 -15.33 -29.15 5.19
C VAL A 243 -15.00 -27.92 6.03
#